data_AF-A0A2P6AQD4-F1
#
_entry.id   AF-A0A2P6AQD4-F1
#
_cell.length_a   1.000
_cell.length_b   1.000
_cell.length_c   1.000
_cell.angle_alpha   90.00
_cell.angle_beta   90.00
_cell.angle_gamma   90.00
#
_symmetry.space_group_name_H-M   'P 1'
#
loop_
_entity.id
_entity.type
_entity.pdbx_description
1 polymer ?
#
loop_
_entity_poly.entity_id
_entity_poly.type
_entity_poly.pdbx_seq_one_letter_code
_entity_poly.pdbx_strand_id
1 'polypeptide(L)'
;GFAPLPEVPESAYLAADEPVRADEDEYDFLSDSEAEAFQTRLDLAQAYIDMGESASARDLLELVSQGGTGEQRRRAEALLRTLDGA
;
A
#
# COMPACT_ATOMS: atom_id res chain seq x y z
N GLY A 1 -16.14 43.18 -6.43
CA GLY A 1 -17.20 42.16 -6.54
C GLY A 1 -16.56 40.88 -7.01
N PHE A 2 -16.84 39.76 -6.36
CA PHE A 2 -16.40 38.44 -6.82
C PHE A 2 -17.21 38.10 -8.08
N ALA A 3 -16.54 37.73 -9.17
CA ALA A 3 -17.24 37.23 -10.34
C ALA A 3 -17.92 35.90 -9.97
N PRO A 4 -19.16 35.63 -10.42
CA PRO A 4 -19.76 34.33 -10.20
C PRO A 4 -18.88 33.25 -10.82
N LEU A 5 -18.70 32.14 -10.09
CA LEU A 5 -17.99 30.98 -10.61
C LEU A 5 -18.71 30.47 -11.87
N PRO A 6 -17.97 29.96 -12.87
CA PRO A 6 -18.59 29.37 -14.04
C PRO A 6 -19.47 28.19 -13.62
N GLU A 7 -20.73 28.20 -14.05
CA GLU A 7 -21.64 27.07 -13.88
C GLU A 7 -21.17 25.94 -14.78
N VAL A 8 -20.48 24.98 -14.20
CA VAL A 8 -20.13 23.73 -14.88
C VAL A 8 -21.44 22.92 -15.00
N PRO A 9 -21.86 22.50 -16.21
CA PRO A 9 -23.12 21.79 -16.38
C PRO A 9 -23.11 20.48 -15.57
N GLU A 10 -24.24 20.11 -14.95
CA GLU A 10 -24.31 18.89 -14.12
C GLU A 10 -23.89 17.61 -14.87
N SER A 11 -24.09 17.60 -16.18
CA SER A 11 -23.63 16.53 -17.07
C SER A 11 -22.12 16.35 -17.11
N ALA A 12 -21.33 17.36 -16.72
CA ALA A 12 -19.89 17.23 -16.57
C ALA A 12 -19.50 16.42 -15.32
N TYR A 13 -20.35 16.38 -14.29
CA TYR A 13 -20.12 15.51 -13.12
C TYR A 13 -20.55 14.07 -13.40
N LEU A 14 -21.59 13.87 -14.22
CA LEU A 14 -22.09 12.54 -14.62
C LEU A 14 -21.33 11.90 -15.77
N ALA A 15 -20.49 12.64 -16.51
CA ALA A 15 -19.61 12.09 -17.54
C ALA A 15 -18.39 11.33 -16.97
N ALA A 16 -18.32 11.14 -15.65
CA ALA A 16 -17.32 10.31 -14.98
C ALA A 16 -17.77 8.86 -14.78
N ASP A 17 -18.96 8.48 -15.26
CA ASP A 17 -19.40 7.07 -15.38
C ASP A 17 -19.18 6.57 -16.82
N GLU A 18 -17.99 6.85 -17.37
CA GLU A 18 -17.48 5.98 -18.43
C GLU A 18 -17.26 4.61 -17.77
N PRO A 19 -17.74 3.50 -18.35
CA PRO A 19 -17.26 2.19 -17.95
C PRO A 19 -15.77 2.20 -18.27
N VAL A 20 -14.94 2.49 -17.26
CA VAL A 20 -13.51 2.31 -17.32
C VAL A 20 -13.37 0.87 -17.76
N ARG A 21 -12.95 0.67 -19.01
CA ARG A 21 -12.45 -0.63 -19.42
C ARG A 21 -11.27 -0.80 -18.48
N ALA A 22 -11.44 -1.65 -17.48
CA ALA A 22 -10.34 -2.11 -16.67
C ALA A 22 -9.45 -2.92 -17.62
N ASP A 23 -8.70 -2.19 -18.45
CA ASP A 23 -7.62 -2.71 -19.24
C ASP A 23 -6.65 -3.35 -18.23
N GLU A 24 -6.08 -4.50 -18.57
CA GLU A 24 -5.21 -5.28 -17.66
C GLU A 24 -4.06 -4.44 -17.07
N ASP A 25 -3.71 -3.32 -17.72
CA ASP A 25 -2.73 -2.32 -17.30
C ASP A 25 -3.14 -1.48 -16.06
N GLU A 26 -4.44 -1.28 -15.79
CA GLU A 26 -4.89 -0.53 -14.59
C GLU A 26 -4.77 -1.36 -13.31
N TYR A 27 -4.84 -2.69 -13.43
CA TYR A 27 -4.56 -3.60 -12.32
C TYR A 27 -3.07 -3.65 -11.95
N ASP A 28 -2.16 -3.38 -12.90
CA ASP A 28 -0.72 -3.33 -12.65
C ASP A 28 -0.38 -2.15 -11.70
N PHE A 29 -0.98 -0.97 -11.92
CA PHE A 29 -0.81 0.20 -11.06
C PHE A 29 -1.30 -0.01 -9.61
N LEU A 30 -2.41 -0.73 -9.44
CA LEU A 30 -2.92 -1.10 -8.12
C LEU A 30 -1.99 -2.12 -7.44
N SER A 31 -1.44 -3.06 -8.20
CA SER A 31 -0.49 -4.05 -7.69
C SER A 31 0.85 -3.41 -7.29
N ASP A 32 1.32 -2.43 -8.06
CA ASP A 32 2.49 -1.61 -7.74
C ASP A 32 2.26 -0.80 -6.48
N SER A 33 1.09 -0.19 -6.34
CA SER A 33 0.71 0.56 -5.13
C SER A 33 0.65 -0.34 -3.90
N GLU A 34 0.12 -1.56 -4.01
CA GLU A 34 0.13 -2.54 -2.92
C GLU A 34 1.55 -3.00 -2.59
N ALA A 35 2.37 -3.30 -3.60
CA ALA A 35 3.76 -3.68 -3.43
C ALA A 35 4.58 -2.57 -2.75
N GLU A 36 4.41 -1.30 -3.14
CA GLU A 36 5.04 -0.15 -2.49
C GLU A 36 4.58 0.02 -1.04
N ALA A 37 3.28 -0.20 -0.77
CA ALA A 37 2.75 -0.17 0.58
C ALA A 37 3.36 -1.29 1.44
N PHE A 38 3.54 -2.49 0.91
CA PHE A 38 4.24 -3.58 1.62
C PHE A 38 5.73 -3.28 1.82
N GLN A 39 6.38 -2.62 0.87
CA GLN A 39 7.76 -2.18 1.03
C GLN A 39 7.90 -1.17 2.17
N THR A 40 7.00 -0.18 2.22
CA THR A 40 6.96 0.81 3.30
C THR A 40 6.75 0.13 4.66
N ARG A 41 5.90 -0.91 4.74
CA ARG A 41 5.69 -1.69 5.97
C ARG A 41 6.95 -2.46 6.40
N LEU A 42 7.73 -3.00 5.46
CA LEU A 42 9.02 -3.64 5.77
C LEU A 42 10.01 -2.63 6.37
N ASP A 43 10.09 -1.44 5.78
CA ASP A 43 10.99 -0.39 6.25
C ASP A 43 10.60 0.09 7.66
N LEU A 44 9.30 0.25 7.92
CA LEU A 44 8.79 0.61 9.25
C LEU A 44 9.00 -0.52 10.27
N ALA A 45 8.77 -1.77 9.90
CA ALA A 45 9.01 -2.91 10.79
C ALA A 45 10.48 -3.00 11.20
N GLN A 46 11.42 -2.75 10.28
CA GLN A 46 12.84 -2.69 10.60
C GLN A 46 13.15 -1.59 11.60
N ALA A 47 12.59 -0.39 11.42
CA ALA A 47 12.76 0.70 12.39
C ALA A 47 12.22 0.34 13.79
N TYR A 48 11.07 -0.35 13.86
CA TYR A 48 10.54 -0.83 15.14
C TYR A 48 11.44 -1.90 15.80
N ILE A 49 12.03 -2.80 15.01
CA ILE A 49 13.04 -3.76 15.52
C ILE A 49 14.22 -2.99 16.13
N ASP A 50 14.73 -1.99 15.41
CA ASP A 50 15.89 -1.20 15.85
C ASP A 50 15.58 -0.40 17.13
N MET A 51 14.32 -0.02 17.37
CA MET A 51 13.84 0.64 18.58
C MET A 51 13.49 -0.34 19.72
N GLY A 52 13.55 -1.66 19.48
CA GLY A 52 13.16 -2.69 20.45
C GLY A 52 11.64 -2.88 20.59
N GLU A 53 10.85 -2.32 19.69
CA GLU A 53 9.39 -2.43 19.63
C GLU A 53 8.95 -3.68 18.83
N SER A 54 9.45 -4.84 19.26
CA SER A 54 9.32 -6.12 18.51
C SER A 54 7.87 -6.56 18.26
N ALA A 55 6.93 -6.22 19.16
CA ALA A 55 5.52 -6.56 18.98
C ALA A 55 4.92 -5.80 17.78
N SER A 56 5.16 -4.49 17.69
CA SER A 56 4.69 -3.66 16.57
C SER A 56 5.37 -4.03 15.25
N ALA A 57 6.65 -4.38 15.29
CA ALA A 57 7.34 -4.92 14.13
C ALA A 57 6.70 -6.23 13.64
N ARG A 58 6.37 -7.15 14.56
CA ARG A 58 5.78 -8.45 14.23
C ARG A 58 4.46 -8.29 13.48
N ASP A 59 3.56 -7.44 13.97
CA ASP A 59 2.26 -7.20 13.34
C ASP A 59 2.40 -6.73 11.88
N LEU A 60 3.34 -5.81 11.61
CA LEU A 60 3.61 -5.34 10.25
C LEU A 60 4.19 -6.44 9.35
N LEU A 61 5.12 -7.24 9.87
CA LEU A 61 5.75 -8.32 9.12
C LEU A 61 4.75 -9.45 8.80
N GLU A 62 3.81 -9.75 9.69
CA GLU A 62 2.75 -10.72 9.44
C GLU A 62 1.83 -10.27 8.30
N LEU A 63 1.52 -8.97 8.21
CA LEU A 63 0.76 -8.41 7.08
C LEU A 63 1.52 -8.55 5.76
N VAL A 64 2.83 -8.22 5.75
CA VAL A 64 3.68 -8.35 4.55
C VAL A 64 3.80 -9.82 4.13
N SER A 65 3.93 -10.74 5.09
CA SER A 65 4.03 -12.18 4.80
C SER A 65 2.78 -12.73 4.11
N GLN A 66 1.61 -12.14 4.35
CA GLN A 66 0.34 -12.57 3.76
C GLN A 66 0.09 -11.94 2.39
N GLY A 67 0.46 -10.67 2.21
CA GLY A 67 0.06 -9.87 1.05
C GLY A 67 1.17 -9.50 0.08
N GLY A 68 2.42 -9.36 0.53
CA GLY A 68 3.52 -8.84 -0.28
C GLY A 68 3.90 -9.70 -1.49
N THR A 69 4.80 -9.20 -2.32
CA THR A 69 5.40 -9.99 -3.40
C THR A 69 6.22 -11.17 -2.84
N GLY A 70 6.59 -12.13 -3.69
CA GLY A 70 7.39 -13.28 -3.25
C GLY A 70 8.72 -12.89 -2.58
N GLU A 71 9.33 -11.77 -2.99
CA GLU A 71 10.55 -11.27 -2.33
C GLU A 71 10.26 -10.60 -0.98
N GLN A 72 9.21 -9.79 -0.92
CA GLN A 72 8.79 -9.11 0.31
C GLN A 72 8.38 -10.11 1.39
N ARG A 73 7.63 -11.16 1.02
CA ARG A 73 7.26 -12.25 1.94
C ARG A 73 8.49 -12.95 2.50
N ARG A 74 9.45 -13.34 1.65
CA ARG A 74 10.72 -13.95 2.10
C ARG A 74 11.48 -13.06 3.07
N ARG A 75 11.52 -11.74 2.80
CA ARG A 75 12.16 -10.77 3.68
C ARG A 75 11.43 -10.64 5.02
N ALA A 76 10.10 -10.58 4.99
CA ALA A 76 9.28 -10.53 6.20
C ALA A 76 9.50 -11.77 7.09
N GLU A 77 9.46 -12.96 6.49
CA GLU A 77 9.74 -14.22 7.19
C GLU A 77 11.16 -14.27 7.80
N ALA A 78 12.16 -13.70 7.11
CA ALA A 78 13.52 -13.63 7.64
C ALA A 78 13.61 -12.73 8.88
N LEU A 79 12.92 -11.59 8.87
CA LEU A 79 12.86 -10.69 10.03
C LEU A 79 12.07 -11.29 11.19
N LEU A 80 10.95 -11.98 10.91
CA LEU A 80 10.17 -12.70 11.93
C LEU A 80 11.02 -13.75 12.66
N ARG A 81 11.82 -14.53 11.93
CA ARG A 81 12.75 -15.49 12.54
C ARG A 81 13.80 -14.84 13.43
N THR A 82 14.26 -13.63 13.09
CA THR A 82 15.19 -12.87 13.94
C THR A 82 14.52 -12.46 15.24
N LEU A 83 13.24 -12.05 15.18
CA LEU A 83 12.46 -11.66 16.37
C LEU A 83 12.14 -12.86 17.28
N ASP A 84 11.89 -14.05 16.73
CA ASP A 84 11.62 -15.26 17.52
C ASP A 84 12.88 -15.81 18.23
N GLY A 85 14.08 -15.38 17.79
CA GLY A 85 15.36 -15.80 18.35
C GLY A 85 16.05 -14.77 19.25
N ALA A 86 15.48 -13.57 19.39
CA ALA A 86 16.00 -12.48 20.23
C ALA A 86 15.39 -12.50 21.64
#